data_AF-A0A8C1UM94-F1
#
_entry.id   AF-A0A8C1UM94-F1
#
_cell.length_a   1.000
_cell.length_b   1.000
_cell.length_c   1.000
_cell.angle_alpha   90.00
_cell.angle_beta   90.00
_cell.angle_gamma   90.00
#
_symmetry.space_group_name_H-M   'P 1'
#
loop_
_entity.id
_entity.type
_entity.pdbx_description
1 polymer ?
#
loop_
_entity_poly.entity_id
_entity_poly.type
_entity_poly.pdbx_seq_one_letter_code
_entity_poly.pdbx_strand_id
1 'polypeptide(L)'
;MSHSGLNCDLVLLGKEPKRPSVYILAPPEHKEGDKMTLTCYVKDFYPKEVFVSWLADDEPVTLGYSYNTSLPIHNDKYFSVYSQLTVDHSEWKSGTVFSCVVYHESIDEKMRVLTRSIDDNIDKAGVINLSMNTPASCKD
;
A
#
# COMPACT_ATOMS: atom_id res chain seq x y z
N MET A 1 18.69 -25.39 30.91
CA MET A 1 17.23 -25.57 31.02
C MET A 1 16.60 -24.90 29.80
N SER A 2 15.69 -25.63 29.16
CA SER A 2 15.13 -25.43 27.82
C SER A 2 14.71 -23.98 27.48
N HIS A 3 15.20 -23.46 26.34
CA HIS A 3 14.52 -22.39 25.62
C HIS A 3 13.30 -23.02 24.92
N SER A 4 12.11 -22.78 25.49
CA SER A 4 10.85 -23.19 24.88
C SER A 4 10.58 -22.37 23.63
N GLY A 5 10.89 -22.97 22.48
CA GLY A 5 10.47 -22.51 21.18
C GLY A 5 8.94 -22.50 21.06
N LEU A 6 8.44 -21.40 20.52
CA LEU A 6 7.07 -21.24 20.02
C LEU A 6 7.18 -20.46 18.71
N ASN A 7 7.78 -21.06 17.68
CA ASN A 7 7.56 -20.62 16.30
C ASN A 7 8.02 -21.66 15.26
N CYS A 8 7.41 -22.84 15.24
CA CYS A 8 7.56 -23.79 14.11
C CYS A 8 6.26 -24.54 13.76
N ASP A 9 5.23 -24.52 14.60
CA ASP A 9 4.01 -25.30 14.34
C ASP A 9 3.05 -24.66 13.30
N LEU A 10 3.29 -23.43 12.85
CA LEU A 10 2.48 -22.77 11.82
C LEU A 10 3.03 -22.93 10.38
N VAL A 11 4.14 -23.65 10.18
CA VAL A 11 4.71 -23.90 8.83
C VAL A 11 4.04 -25.13 8.16
N LEU A 12 3.13 -25.81 8.86
CA LEU A 12 2.65 -27.16 8.51
C LEU A 12 1.54 -27.24 7.45
N LEU A 13 1.18 -26.14 6.77
CA LEU A 13 0.18 -26.14 5.68
C LEU A 13 0.73 -25.76 4.28
N GLY A 14 2.06 -25.63 4.13
CA GLY A 14 2.73 -25.90 2.85
C GLY A 14 2.79 -24.79 1.80
N LYS A 15 2.79 -23.51 2.17
CA LYS A 15 3.19 -22.41 1.26
C LYS A 15 3.91 -21.30 2.03
N GLU A 16 5.08 -20.88 1.56
CA GLU A 16 5.83 -19.75 2.12
C GLU A 16 5.08 -18.42 1.89
N PRO A 17 4.96 -17.55 2.91
CA PRO A 17 4.39 -16.22 2.76
C PRO A 17 5.14 -15.42 1.68
N LYS A 18 4.39 -14.78 0.77
CA LYS A 18 4.94 -13.97 -0.32
C LYS A 18 4.59 -12.50 -0.12
N ARG A 19 5.60 -11.64 -0.20
CA ARG A 19 5.47 -10.18 -0.09
C ARG A 19 4.73 -9.58 -1.30
N PRO A 20 3.69 -8.74 -1.09
CA PRO A 20 3.00 -8.08 -2.18
C PRO A 20 3.90 -7.14 -2.97
N SER A 21 3.60 -7.02 -4.26
CA SER A 21 3.98 -5.87 -5.08
C SER A 21 2.82 -4.88 -5.11
N VAL A 22 3.11 -3.59 -4.88
CA VAL A 22 2.10 -2.53 -4.79
C VAL A 22 2.37 -1.49 -5.87
N TYR A 23 1.33 -1.15 -6.61
CA TYR A 23 1.31 -0.12 -7.64
C TYR A 23 0.15 0.82 -7.38
N ILE A 24 0.35 2.10 -7.65
CA ILE A 24 -0.68 3.12 -7.57
C ILE A 24 -0.81 3.77 -8.95
N LEU A 25 -2.04 3.89 -9.44
CA LEU A 25 -2.35 4.30 -10.80
C LEU A 25 -3.38 5.43 -10.77
N ALA A 26 -3.08 6.51 -11.48
CA ALA A 26 -4.05 7.51 -11.87
C ALA A 26 -4.77 7.07 -13.16
N PRO A 27 -6.03 7.48 -13.39
CA PRO A 27 -6.68 7.30 -14.66
C PRO A 27 -5.90 7.99 -15.79
N PRO A 28 -5.81 7.37 -16.98
CA PRO A 28 -5.03 7.89 -18.10
C PRO A 28 -5.55 9.24 -18.61
N GLU A 29 -6.87 9.46 -18.51
CA GLU A 29 -7.53 10.71 -18.84
C GLU A 29 -8.50 11.07 -17.70
N HIS A 30 -8.59 12.35 -17.39
CA HIS A 30 -9.58 12.88 -16.45
C HIS A 30 -10.04 14.26 -16.94
N LYS A 31 -11.35 14.53 -16.84
CA LYS A 31 -11.91 15.84 -17.18
C LYS A 31 -11.77 16.76 -15.98
N GLU A 32 -11.43 18.02 -16.24
CA GLU A 32 -11.38 19.04 -15.22
C GLU A 32 -12.76 19.22 -14.57
N GLY A 33 -12.82 19.20 -13.25
CA GLY A 33 -14.05 19.31 -12.47
C GLY A 33 -14.79 18.00 -12.18
N ASP A 34 -14.41 16.87 -12.80
CA ASP A 34 -14.97 15.55 -12.46
C ASP A 34 -14.16 14.89 -11.32
N LYS A 35 -14.81 14.07 -10.49
CA LYS A 35 -14.07 13.25 -9.50
C LYS A 35 -13.13 12.27 -10.21
N MET A 36 -12.00 11.99 -9.59
CA MET A 36 -10.95 11.11 -10.10
C MET A 36 -10.85 9.85 -9.24
N THR A 37 -10.63 8.68 -9.86
CA THR A 37 -10.49 7.41 -9.14
C THR A 37 -9.06 6.90 -9.20
N LEU A 38 -8.33 7.00 -8.10
CA LEU A 38 -7.01 6.39 -7.94
C LEU A 38 -7.16 4.89 -7.68
N THR A 39 -6.32 4.09 -8.30
CA THR A 39 -6.34 2.62 -8.13
C THR A 39 -5.02 2.14 -7.53
N CYS A 40 -5.10 1.49 -6.37
CA CYS A 40 -4.01 0.73 -5.78
C CYS A 40 -4.14 -0.74 -6.17
N TYR A 41 -3.21 -1.22 -6.98
CA TYR A 41 -3.12 -2.61 -7.38
C TYR A 41 -2.09 -3.34 -6.52
N VAL A 42 -2.55 -4.31 -5.73
CA VAL A 42 -1.73 -5.14 -4.85
C VAL A 42 -1.72 -6.55 -5.41
N LYS A 43 -0.55 -7.08 -5.78
CA LYS A 43 -0.44 -8.39 -6.45
C LYS A 43 0.68 -9.26 -5.90
N ASP A 44 0.62 -10.53 -6.30
CA ASP A 44 1.62 -11.57 -6.02
C ASP A 44 1.84 -11.82 -4.53
N PHE A 45 0.78 -11.72 -3.71
CA PHE A 45 0.87 -11.97 -2.27
C PHE A 45 0.25 -13.30 -1.86
N TYR A 46 0.71 -13.82 -0.74
CA TYR A 46 0.18 -15.02 -0.09
C TYR A 46 0.55 -14.96 1.39
N PRO A 47 -0.35 -15.24 2.35
CA PRO A 47 -1.71 -15.77 2.21
C PRO A 47 -2.74 -14.76 1.70
N LYS A 48 -4.04 -15.09 1.76
CA LYS A 48 -5.12 -14.31 1.13
C LYS A 48 -5.39 -12.99 1.87
N GLU A 49 -5.14 -12.96 3.17
CA GLU A 49 -5.48 -11.85 4.05
C GLU A 49 -4.55 -10.65 3.82
N VAL A 50 -5.13 -9.55 3.33
CA VAL A 50 -4.44 -8.28 3.10
C VAL A 50 -5.33 -7.14 3.56
N PHE A 51 -4.72 -6.11 4.13
CA PHE A 51 -5.42 -4.89 4.54
C PHE A 51 -4.88 -3.72 3.74
N VAL A 52 -5.78 -2.95 3.14
CA VAL A 52 -5.44 -1.77 2.34
C VAL A 52 -6.16 -0.57 2.92
N SER A 53 -5.41 0.48 3.21
CA SER A 53 -5.92 1.79 3.63
C SER A 53 -5.32 2.89 2.76
N TRP A 54 -5.88 4.09 2.88
CA TRP A 54 -5.46 5.26 2.13
C TRP A 54 -5.13 6.41 3.08
N LEU A 55 -4.13 7.21 2.69
CA LEU A 55 -3.80 8.50 3.29
C LEU A 55 -3.90 9.61 2.24
N ALA A 56 -4.26 10.81 2.69
CA ALA A 56 -4.15 12.06 1.94
C ALA A 56 -3.26 13.00 2.76
N ASP A 57 -2.13 13.41 2.19
CA ASP A 57 -1.10 14.20 2.89
C ASP A 57 -0.71 13.60 4.25
N ASP A 58 -0.43 12.30 4.24
CA ASP A 58 -0.08 11.46 5.41
C ASP A 58 -1.16 11.32 6.49
N GLU A 59 -2.33 11.93 6.31
CA GLU A 59 -3.48 11.80 7.20
C GLU A 59 -4.45 10.69 6.73
N PRO A 60 -5.04 9.91 7.66
CA PRO A 60 -6.04 8.91 7.30
C PRO A 60 -7.21 9.53 6.56
N VAL A 61 -7.54 8.91 5.42
CA VAL A 61 -8.72 9.26 4.64
C VAL A 61 -9.99 9.07 5.49
N THR A 62 -10.76 10.14 5.71
CA THR A 62 -11.95 10.16 6.59
C THR A 62 -13.27 10.17 5.80
N LEU A 63 -14.42 10.37 6.49
CA LEU A 63 -15.80 10.27 5.96
C LEU A 63 -16.09 11.05 4.66
N GLY A 64 -15.26 12.00 4.26
CA GLY A 64 -15.40 12.73 2.99
C GLY A 64 -14.97 11.94 1.74
N TYR A 65 -14.21 10.87 1.93
CA TYR A 65 -13.71 10.04 0.86
C TYR A 65 -14.41 8.69 0.81
N SER A 66 -14.53 8.15 -0.40
CA SER A 66 -15.04 6.81 -0.63
C SER A 66 -13.95 5.95 -1.23
N TYR A 67 -13.59 4.87 -0.53
CA TYR A 67 -12.76 3.83 -1.11
C TYR A 67 -13.32 2.45 -0.82
N ASN A 68 -13.07 1.53 -1.75
CA ASN A 68 -13.44 0.13 -1.62
C ASN A 68 -12.29 -0.75 -2.10
N THR A 69 -12.13 -1.90 -1.45
CA THR A 69 -11.19 -2.93 -1.87
C THR A 69 -11.97 -4.11 -2.43
N SER A 70 -11.56 -4.59 -3.61
CA SER A 70 -12.18 -5.74 -4.26
C SER A 70 -12.07 -6.99 -3.39
N LEU A 71 -12.90 -7.99 -3.68
CA LEU A 71 -12.62 -9.34 -3.19
C LEU A 71 -11.26 -9.82 -3.73
N PRO A 72 -10.53 -10.66 -2.97
CA PRO A 72 -9.27 -11.22 -3.45
C PRO A 72 -9.45 -12.06 -4.71
N ILE A 73 -8.65 -11.76 -5.73
CA ILE A 73 -8.57 -12.48 -7.00
C ILE A 73 -7.43 -13.48 -6.89
N HIS A 74 -7.71 -14.75 -7.14
CA HIS A 74 -6.73 -15.82 -7.08
C HIS A 74 -6.10 -16.07 -8.45
N ASN A 75 -4.80 -15.89 -8.56
CA ASN A 75 -3.99 -16.14 -9.76
C ASN A 75 -2.99 -17.25 -9.45
N ASP A 76 -3.38 -18.49 -9.71
CA ASP A 76 -2.63 -19.74 -9.49
C ASP A 76 -2.15 -19.97 -8.04
N LYS A 77 -1.01 -19.38 -7.66
CA LYS A 77 -0.39 -19.55 -6.35
C LYS A 77 -0.64 -18.36 -5.43
N TYR A 78 -0.93 -17.20 -6.00
CA TYR A 78 -0.95 -15.92 -5.30
C TYR A 78 -2.29 -15.20 -5.43
N PHE A 79 -2.48 -14.19 -4.60
CA PHE A 79 -3.66 -13.34 -4.60
C PHE A 79 -3.33 -11.94 -5.12
N SER A 80 -4.38 -11.26 -5.54
CA SER A 80 -4.36 -9.85 -5.88
C SER A 80 -5.64 -9.15 -5.45
N VAL A 81 -5.57 -7.85 -5.19
CA VAL A 81 -6.73 -6.98 -4.92
C VAL A 81 -6.55 -5.64 -5.60
N TYR A 82 -7.67 -4.99 -5.91
CA TYR A 82 -7.71 -3.59 -6.33
C TYR A 82 -8.42 -2.79 -5.25
N SER A 83 -7.76 -1.76 -4.72
CA SER A 83 -8.41 -0.74 -3.90
C SER A 83 -8.58 0.52 -4.72
N GLN A 84 -9.78 1.09 -4.73
CA GLN A 84 -10.10 2.28 -5.52
C GLN A 84 -10.54 3.39 -4.60
N LEU A 85 -9.87 4.54 -4.66
CA LEU A 85 -10.18 5.75 -3.91
C LEU A 85 -10.70 6.81 -4.88
N THR A 86 -11.90 7.33 -4.62
CA THR A 86 -12.42 8.48 -5.36
C THR A 86 -12.04 9.77 -4.63
N VAL A 87 -11.37 10.68 -5.34
CA VAL A 87 -10.89 11.98 -4.85
C VAL A 87 -11.45 13.11 -5.69
N ASP A 88 -11.48 14.32 -5.14
CA ASP A 88 -11.86 15.51 -5.89
C ASP A 88 -10.69 16.01 -6.74
N HIS A 89 -10.96 16.36 -7.99
CA HIS A 89 -9.92 16.82 -8.93
C HIS A 89 -9.19 18.08 -8.47
N SER A 90 -9.90 18.97 -7.75
CA SER A 90 -9.30 20.16 -7.15
C SER A 90 -8.28 19.82 -6.07
N GLU A 91 -8.51 18.80 -5.25
CA GLU A 91 -7.55 18.35 -4.23
C GLU A 91 -6.31 17.77 -4.90
N TRP A 92 -6.52 16.89 -5.88
CA TRP A 92 -5.44 16.33 -6.70
C TRP A 92 -4.56 17.42 -7.33
N LYS A 93 -5.16 18.42 -7.99
CA LYS A 93 -4.46 19.54 -8.62
C LYS A 93 -3.84 20.54 -7.64
N SER A 94 -4.20 20.48 -6.36
CA SER A 94 -3.58 21.31 -5.33
C SER A 94 -2.23 20.74 -4.86
N GLY A 95 -1.86 19.54 -5.33
CA GLY A 95 -0.62 18.86 -4.98
C GLY A 95 -0.76 17.88 -3.82
N THR A 96 -1.99 17.54 -3.40
CA THR A 96 -2.23 16.52 -2.37
C THR A 96 -1.62 15.19 -2.78
N VAL A 97 -0.83 14.61 -1.87
CA VAL A 97 -0.19 13.32 -2.06
C VAL A 97 -1.11 12.24 -1.52
N PHE A 98 -1.54 11.33 -2.40
CA PHE A 98 -2.36 10.20 -2.01
C PHE A 98 -1.49 8.95 -1.87
N SER A 99 -1.61 8.26 -0.74
CA SER A 99 -0.82 7.08 -0.42
C SER A 99 -1.70 5.87 -0.18
N CYS A 100 -1.40 4.77 -0.88
CA CYS A 100 -1.92 3.44 -0.58
C CYS A 100 -1.01 2.74 0.43
N VAL A 101 -1.56 2.35 1.57
CA VAL A 101 -0.86 1.67 2.67
C VAL A 101 -1.36 0.23 2.76
N VAL A 102 -0.44 -0.71 2.65
CA VAL A 102 -0.75 -2.14 2.57
C VAL A 102 -0.10 -2.87 3.74
N TYR A 103 -0.92 -3.54 4.54
CA TYR A 103 -0.47 -4.51 5.53
C TYR A 103 -0.72 -5.93 5.02
N HIS A 104 0.27 -6.79 5.21
CA HIS A 104 0.23 -8.21 4.88
C HIS A 104 1.29 -8.94 5.71
N GLU A 105 1.01 -10.15 6.21
CA GLU A 105 1.87 -10.84 7.20
C GLU A 105 3.29 -11.14 6.74
N SER A 106 3.51 -11.24 5.42
CA SER A 106 4.84 -11.48 4.84
C SER A 106 5.73 -10.22 4.78
N ILE A 107 5.22 -9.06 5.22
CA ILE A 107 6.01 -7.84 5.33
C ILE A 107 6.80 -7.90 6.65
N ASP A 108 8.11 -7.61 6.58
CA ASP A 108 9.00 -7.54 7.73
C ASP A 108 8.38 -6.74 8.90
N GLU A 109 8.41 -7.32 10.09
CA GLU A 109 7.87 -6.73 11.33
C GLU A 109 8.44 -5.33 11.64
N LYS A 110 9.64 -5.01 11.13
CA LYS A 110 10.27 -3.69 11.27
C LYS A 110 9.62 -2.61 10.40
N MET A 111 9.11 -2.98 9.22
CA MET A 111 8.43 -2.06 8.32
C MET A 111 6.92 -2.02 8.56
N ARG A 112 6.32 -3.14 8.96
CA ARG A 112 4.87 -3.36 9.18
C ARG A 112 3.96 -3.15 7.96
N VAL A 113 4.27 -2.22 7.07
CA VAL A 113 3.45 -1.84 5.90
C VAL A 113 4.28 -1.59 4.64
N LEU A 114 3.65 -1.67 3.47
CA LEU A 114 4.15 -1.12 2.21
C LEU A 114 3.34 0.11 1.84
N THR A 115 4.01 1.23 1.58
CA THR A 115 3.37 2.47 1.15
C THR A 115 3.77 2.80 -0.27
N ARG A 116 2.78 3.15 -1.11
CA ARG A 116 2.99 3.73 -2.43
C ARG A 116 2.18 5.00 -2.57
N SER A 117 2.82 6.05 -3.05
CA SER A 117 2.25 7.39 -3.13
C SER A 117 2.21 7.87 -4.58
N ILE A 118 1.25 8.73 -4.88
CA ILE A 118 1.09 9.38 -6.17
C ILE A 118 0.63 10.83 -5.95
N ASP A 119 1.12 11.72 -6.80
CA ASP A 119 0.75 13.14 -6.86
C ASP A 119 0.54 13.56 -8.32
N ASP A 120 0.14 14.81 -8.54
CA ASP A 120 -0.16 15.34 -9.87
C ASP A 120 1.07 15.61 -10.75
N ASN A 121 2.29 15.46 -10.23
CA ASN A 121 3.57 15.62 -10.94
C ASN A 121 4.04 14.30 -11.57
N ILE A 122 3.12 13.47 -12.09
CA ILE A 122 3.42 12.20 -12.78
C ILE A 122 4.43 12.40 -13.94
N ASP A 123 4.52 13.61 -14.51
CA ASP A 123 5.47 14.00 -15.56
C ASP A 123 6.91 14.30 -15.07
N LYS A 124 7.18 14.28 -13.75
CA LYS A 124 8.52 14.45 -13.16
C LYS A 124 9.04 13.16 -12.51
N ALA A 125 8.60 11.99 -12.99
CA ALA A 125 9.15 10.71 -12.59
C ALA A 125 10.64 10.60 -13.01
N GLY A 126 11.54 11.15 -12.19
CA GLY A 126 12.98 11.14 -12.47
C GLY A 126 13.90 11.54 -11.32
N VAL A 127 13.50 12.40 -10.37
CA VAL A 127 14.38 12.76 -9.25
C VAL A 127 13.58 13.02 -7.97
N ILE A 128 13.57 12.06 -7.04
CA ILE A 128 13.19 12.31 -5.65
C ILE A 128 14.46 12.18 -4.81
N ASN A 129 14.97 13.32 -4.29
CA ASN A 129 16.06 13.33 -3.33
C ASN A 129 15.50 12.96 -1.95
N LEU A 130 15.44 11.66 -1.66
CA LEU A 130 15.05 11.16 -0.35
C LEU A 130 16.23 11.25 0.62
N SER A 131 16.34 12.36 1.34
CA SER A 131 17.20 12.43 2.53
C SER A 131 16.46 11.81 3.71
N MET A 132 16.70 10.52 3.97
CA MET A 132 16.27 9.91 5.23
C MET A 132 17.23 10.33 6.34
N ASN A 133 16.80 11.24 7.22
CA ASN A 133 17.50 11.48 8.47
C ASN A 133 17.27 10.28 9.39
N THR A 134 18.22 9.36 9.39
CA THR A 134 18.21 8.22 10.32
C THR A 134 18.43 8.76 11.74
N PRO A 135 17.53 8.50 12.71
CA PRO A 135 17.81 8.79 14.10
C PRO A 135 19.06 7.99 14.50
N ALA A 136 20.04 8.66 15.09
CA ALA A 136 21.22 8.00 15.61
C ALA A 136 20.80 6.91 16.60
N SER A 137 21.20 5.67 16.33
CA SER A 137 21.04 4.52 17.24
C SER A 137 21.43 4.90 18.66
N CYS A 138 20.58 4.57 19.64
CA CYS A 138 20.98 4.59 21.05
C CYS A 138 22.22 3.72 21.22
N LYS A 139 23.25 4.26 21.88
CA LYS A 139 24.40 3.49 22.36
C LYS A 139 24.05 2.93 23.75
N ASP A 140 24.40 1.67 23.96
CA ASP A 140 24.42 1.00 25.26
C ASP A 140 25.37 1.69 26.26
#